data_AF-A0A7S3QHY2-F1
#
_entry.id   AF-A0A7S3QHY2-F1
#
_cell.length_a   1.000
_cell.length_b   1.000
_cell.length_c   1.000
_cell.angle_alpha   90.00
_cell.angle_beta   90.00
_cell.angle_gamma   90.00
#
_symmetry.space_group_name_H-M   'P 1'
#
loop_
_entity.id
_entity.type
_entity.pdbx_description
1 polymer ?
#
loop_
_entity_poly.entity_id
_entity_poly.type
_entity_poly.pdbx_seq_one_letter_code
_entity_poly.pdbx_strand_id
1 'polypeptide(L)'
;DDSDDDDDDDDEPEPSAASAAAEPSSNNNKRKSAPSAVPKKKSRINQFFDEYAADDDDDADADLEYGTHVDPNDRVKKHYTEDDIRRENMDAEALEIINRQNRRRMHSTKFSAEDDVADITRQIEMRHRMESSRVERSVLDIDSHSNQNGDTSSGAVVTQQSLLPSVSDPTLWMFNCPTGKEASLVIQIMNKCVSFARQGKPLGITSAVAAQSKGRVYVESYSEPAVREAITGIRGLMAYSMRLVPIRDMTTVMTVKSKKKPVKKSEWVRMSRGQFKGDLALVKMVRESGTKCVIQCVPRIDLTLSELTPEEARIRRRTVKPPQKFFNAQEIAALGKLSVTRQRFPGLDTYCDVFEGCYYHDGYMLKEVTVGTMVKPCGENEPPT
;
A
#
# COMPACT_ATOMS: atom_id res chain seq x y z
N ASP A 1 -17.91 19.76 43.34
CA ASP A 1 -17.81 18.43 42.70
C ASP A 1 -17.38 18.70 41.28
N ASP A 2 -16.09 18.95 41.16
CA ASP A 2 -15.44 19.40 39.96
C ASP A 2 -14.89 18.19 39.21
N SER A 3 -14.87 18.30 37.88
CA SER A 3 -14.33 17.32 36.96
C SER A 3 -12.84 17.53 36.75
N ASP A 4 -12.07 16.44 36.74
CA ASP A 4 -10.79 16.34 36.04
C ASP A 4 -10.82 15.07 35.17
N ASP A 5 -10.24 15.15 33.97
CA ASP A 5 -10.42 14.20 32.86
C ASP A 5 -9.10 14.17 32.04
N ASP A 6 -8.19 13.25 32.39
CA ASP A 6 -6.80 13.22 31.89
C ASP A 6 -6.62 12.21 30.73
N ASP A 7 -6.76 12.69 29.48
CA ASP A 7 -6.31 12.01 28.26
C ASP A 7 -4.88 12.48 27.88
N ASP A 8 -3.85 11.70 28.23
CA ASP A 8 -2.45 11.94 27.86
C ASP A 8 -2.14 11.41 26.43
N ASP A 9 -2.31 12.26 25.40
CA ASP A 9 -1.91 11.99 24.01
C ASP A 9 -0.55 12.67 23.70
N ASP A 10 0.52 11.88 23.62
CA ASP A 10 1.93 12.32 23.64
C ASP A 10 2.51 12.56 22.22
N ASP A 11 2.35 13.78 21.68
CA ASP A 11 2.72 14.19 20.31
C ASP A 11 3.84 15.26 20.29
N GLU A 12 5.12 14.83 20.29
CA GLU A 12 6.30 15.74 20.32
C GLU A 12 6.57 16.47 18.97
N PRO A 13 6.78 17.82 18.97
CA PRO A 13 7.14 18.58 17.77
C PRO A 13 8.66 18.65 17.51
N GLU A 14 9.09 18.55 16.24
CA GLU A 14 10.50 18.74 15.87
C GLU A 14 10.94 20.22 15.85
N PRO A 15 12.05 20.60 16.52
CA PRO A 15 12.62 21.95 16.44
C PRO A 15 13.51 22.14 15.21
N SER A 16 13.37 23.30 14.56
CA SER A 16 14.11 23.64 13.34
C SER A 16 15.57 24.04 13.59
N ALA A 17 16.49 23.57 12.74
CA ALA A 17 17.90 23.94 12.80
C ALA A 17 18.16 25.25 12.03
N ALA A 18 18.58 26.29 12.76
CA ALA A 18 19.02 27.58 12.21
C ALA A 18 20.53 27.80 12.37
N SER A 19 21.10 28.66 11.52
CA SER A 19 22.53 28.86 11.32
C SER A 19 23.30 29.48 12.49
N ALA A 20 24.52 28.98 12.72
CA ALA A 20 25.63 29.75 13.30
C ALA A 20 26.95 29.31 12.63
N ALA A 21 27.93 30.22 12.48
CA ALA A 21 29.19 29.97 11.79
C ALA A 21 30.40 30.31 12.68
N ALA A 22 31.49 29.54 12.54
CA ALA A 22 32.78 29.84 13.15
C ALA A 22 33.94 29.23 12.34
N GLU A 23 34.94 30.07 12.03
CA GLU A 23 36.30 29.71 11.58
C GLU A 23 37.08 29.05 12.73
N PRO A 24 38.10 28.21 12.46
CA PRO A 24 39.46 28.79 12.48
C PRO A 24 40.52 28.12 11.56
N SER A 25 41.12 28.96 10.70
CA SER A 25 42.57 29.15 10.52
C SER A 25 43.54 27.96 10.23
N SER A 26 44.48 28.25 9.34
CA SER A 26 45.55 27.37 8.83
C SER A 26 46.59 26.88 9.84
N ASN A 27 47.28 25.78 9.48
CA ASN A 27 48.74 25.86 9.42
C ASN A 27 49.38 24.90 8.38
N ASN A 28 50.56 25.26 7.88
CA ASN A 28 51.36 24.51 6.91
C ASN A 28 52.48 23.74 7.63
N ASN A 29 52.84 22.53 7.16
CA ASN A 29 54.27 22.16 7.13
C ASN A 29 54.62 21.06 6.11
N LYS A 30 55.90 21.00 5.72
CA LYS A 30 56.32 20.50 4.40
C LYS A 30 57.81 20.08 4.38
N ARG A 31 58.15 18.82 4.00
CA ARG A 31 59.35 18.39 3.20
C ARG A 31 59.84 16.94 3.46
N LYS A 32 60.07 16.19 2.36
CA LYS A 32 61.22 15.27 2.05
C LYS A 32 61.43 14.01 2.95
N SER A 33 62.03 12.89 2.52
CA SER A 33 62.75 12.50 1.27
C SER A 33 62.61 10.98 0.95
N ALA A 34 63.02 10.58 -0.26
CA ALA A 34 63.03 9.19 -0.81
C ALA A 34 64.41 8.47 -0.55
N PRO A 35 64.81 7.29 -1.13
CA PRO A 35 64.28 6.55 -2.29
C PRO A 35 64.33 4.97 -2.30
N SER A 36 63.93 4.39 -3.45
CA SER A 36 64.13 2.99 -3.95
C SER A 36 63.21 1.88 -3.37
N ALA A 37 62.81 0.81 -4.10
CA ALA A 37 63.10 0.36 -5.48
C ALA A 37 61.87 -0.27 -6.20
N VAL A 38 61.95 -0.48 -7.53
CA VAL A 38 60.85 -0.87 -8.48
C VAL A 38 61.50 -1.66 -9.65
N PRO A 39 60.99 -2.79 -10.25
CA PRO A 39 59.77 -2.87 -11.13
C PRO A 39 58.97 -4.21 -11.05
N LYS A 40 57.84 -4.47 -11.75
CA LYS A 40 57.42 -4.32 -13.18
C LYS A 40 55.87 -4.19 -13.28
N LYS A 41 55.29 -3.26 -14.06
CA LYS A 41 54.82 -3.35 -15.49
C LYS A 41 53.87 -4.54 -15.77
N LYS A 42 52.72 -4.41 -16.47
CA LYS A 42 52.21 -3.49 -17.54
C LYS A 42 50.70 -3.18 -17.31
N SER A 43 49.93 -2.30 -17.97
CA SER A 43 50.05 -1.15 -18.91
C SER A 43 48.68 -0.41 -18.91
N ARG A 44 48.55 0.93 -18.86
CA ARG A 44 48.56 1.92 -19.97
C ARG A 44 47.63 1.55 -21.15
N ILE A 45 46.79 2.43 -21.72
CA ILE A 45 46.35 3.84 -21.45
C ILE A 45 45.04 4.08 -22.31
N ASN A 46 44.20 5.14 -22.33
CA ASN A 46 44.28 6.59 -22.06
C ASN A 46 42.91 7.21 -21.63
N GLN A 47 42.89 8.53 -21.37
CA GLN A 47 41.72 9.45 -21.42
C GLN A 47 42.16 10.79 -22.08
N PHE A 48 41.25 11.75 -22.25
CA PHE A 48 41.44 13.09 -22.89
C PHE A 48 41.65 13.04 -24.42
N PHE A 49 40.98 13.89 -25.21
CA PHE A 49 40.90 15.36 -25.05
C PHE A 49 39.52 15.97 -24.72
N ASP A 50 39.58 17.27 -24.43
CA ASP A 50 38.50 18.21 -24.11
C ASP A 50 38.84 19.52 -24.85
N GLU A 51 37.90 20.08 -25.60
CA GLU A 51 38.12 21.29 -26.42
C GLU A 51 36.80 22.06 -26.63
N TYR A 52 36.79 23.33 -26.22
CA TYR A 52 35.68 24.26 -26.39
C TYR A 52 35.76 24.98 -27.75
N ALA A 53 34.62 25.21 -28.37
CA ALA A 53 34.43 26.22 -29.42
C ALA A 53 33.19 27.08 -29.08
N ALA A 54 33.16 28.32 -29.55
CA ALA A 54 32.17 29.34 -29.18
C ALA A 54 31.21 29.68 -30.34
N ASP A 55 30.33 30.65 -30.10
CA ASP A 55 29.31 31.15 -31.04
C ASP A 55 29.90 31.65 -32.37
N ASP A 56 29.08 31.56 -33.43
CA ASP A 56 28.91 32.65 -34.39
C ASP A 56 27.44 32.67 -34.86
N ASP A 57 26.85 33.85 -35.04
CA ASP A 57 25.53 34.03 -35.65
C ASP A 57 25.69 34.12 -37.17
N ASP A 58 24.78 33.55 -37.96
CA ASP A 58 24.57 34.01 -39.34
C ASP A 58 23.13 33.73 -39.80
N ASP A 59 22.48 34.76 -40.34
CA ASP A 59 21.05 34.80 -40.69
C ASP A 59 20.89 34.68 -42.20
N ALA A 60 20.19 33.65 -42.70
CA ALA A 60 20.11 33.35 -44.13
C ALA A 60 18.77 32.74 -44.57
N ASP A 61 17.92 33.57 -45.16
CA ASP A 61 16.70 33.16 -45.87
C ASP A 61 17.02 32.22 -47.05
N ALA A 62 16.30 31.10 -47.15
CA ALA A 62 16.31 30.22 -48.31
C ALA A 62 14.99 29.43 -48.45
N ASP A 63 14.01 30.00 -49.17
CA ASP A 63 12.86 29.26 -49.67
C ASP A 63 13.32 28.06 -50.52
N LEU A 64 12.88 26.85 -50.16
CA LEU A 64 13.07 25.65 -50.99
C LEU A 64 11.77 24.85 -51.14
N GLU A 65 11.24 24.91 -52.37
CA GLU A 65 10.00 24.30 -52.83
C GLU A 65 10.04 22.77 -52.77
N TYR A 66 9.00 22.15 -52.19
CA TYR A 66 9.01 20.71 -51.87
C TYR A 66 8.65 19.83 -53.09
N GLY A 67 9.67 19.48 -53.88
CA GLY A 67 9.52 18.70 -55.10
C GLY A 67 8.93 17.29 -54.92
N THR A 68 7.81 17.02 -55.60
CA THR A 68 7.07 15.74 -55.50
C THR A 68 7.76 14.61 -56.28
N HIS A 69 8.36 13.63 -55.60
CA HIS A 69 8.91 12.43 -56.23
C HIS A 69 7.94 11.24 -56.11
N VAL A 70 7.22 10.93 -57.19
CA VAL A 70 6.22 9.84 -57.24
C VAL A 70 6.88 8.54 -57.70
N ASP A 71 6.91 7.51 -56.84
CA ASP A 71 7.32 6.16 -57.24
C ASP A 71 6.16 5.46 -58.01
N PRO A 72 6.35 5.01 -59.27
CA PRO A 72 5.29 4.37 -60.04
C PRO A 72 4.77 3.03 -59.51
N ASN A 73 5.37 2.45 -58.46
CA ASN A 73 5.07 1.09 -57.99
C ASN A 73 4.42 1.02 -56.60
N ASP A 74 4.22 2.14 -55.88
CA ASP A 74 3.51 2.13 -54.59
C ASP A 74 2.00 1.97 -54.77
N ARG A 75 1.57 0.72 -54.97
CA ARG A 75 0.15 0.33 -54.95
C ARG A 75 -0.34 0.21 -53.51
N VAL A 76 -0.58 1.38 -52.90
CA VAL A 76 -1.13 1.58 -51.55
C VAL A 76 -2.12 0.47 -51.17
N LYS A 77 -1.72 -0.36 -50.22
CA LYS A 77 -2.56 -1.46 -49.72
C LYS A 77 -3.69 -0.85 -48.89
N LYS A 78 -4.93 -1.11 -49.30
CA LYS A 78 -6.16 -0.44 -48.81
C LYS A 78 -6.14 -0.15 -47.30
N HIS A 79 -6.60 1.05 -46.93
CA HIS A 79 -7.09 1.31 -45.58
C HIS A 79 -8.08 0.21 -45.17
N TYR A 80 -7.87 -0.38 -43.99
CA TYR A 80 -8.92 -1.13 -43.31
C TYR A 80 -10.06 -0.16 -42.98
N THR A 81 -11.30 -0.54 -43.26
CA THR A 81 -12.45 0.26 -42.82
C THR A 81 -12.71 0.03 -41.34
N GLU A 82 -13.38 0.98 -40.69
CA GLU A 82 -13.72 0.85 -39.28
C GLU A 82 -14.60 -0.39 -38.99
N ASP A 83 -15.37 -0.83 -40.00
CA ASP A 83 -16.21 -2.03 -39.95
C ASP A 83 -15.45 -3.33 -40.26
N ASP A 84 -14.20 -3.28 -40.74
CA ASP A 84 -13.28 -4.42 -40.75
C ASP A 84 -12.63 -4.59 -39.36
N ILE A 85 -12.19 -3.48 -38.75
CA ILE A 85 -11.62 -3.48 -37.38
C ILE A 85 -12.66 -3.95 -36.34
N ARG A 86 -13.94 -3.58 -36.52
CA ARG A 86 -15.06 -4.11 -35.72
C ARG A 86 -15.29 -5.62 -35.89
N ARG A 87 -14.84 -6.23 -36.99
CA ARG A 87 -15.04 -7.67 -37.25
C ARG A 87 -13.95 -8.54 -36.63
N GLU A 88 -12.69 -8.09 -36.61
CA GLU A 88 -11.58 -8.88 -36.05
C GLU A 88 -11.54 -8.88 -34.51
N ASN A 89 -12.06 -7.85 -33.85
CA ASN A 89 -12.10 -7.75 -32.38
C ASN A 89 -13.31 -8.44 -31.70
N MET A 90 -14.11 -9.22 -32.43
CA MET A 90 -15.33 -9.86 -31.90
C MET A 90 -15.18 -11.39 -31.76
N ASP A 91 -14.57 -11.81 -30.65
CA ASP A 91 -14.69 -13.18 -30.14
C ASP A 91 -16.19 -13.51 -29.94
N ALA A 92 -16.75 -14.34 -30.81
CA ALA A 92 -18.18 -14.70 -30.76
C ALA A 92 -18.58 -15.32 -29.40
N GLU A 93 -17.66 -16.08 -28.77
CA GLU A 93 -17.83 -16.64 -27.43
C GLU A 93 -17.97 -15.54 -26.36
N ALA A 94 -17.17 -14.46 -26.44
CA ALA A 94 -17.25 -13.34 -25.51
C ALA A 94 -18.60 -12.61 -25.63
N LEU A 95 -19.08 -12.39 -26.86
CA LEU A 95 -20.39 -11.79 -27.13
C LEU A 95 -21.55 -12.66 -26.63
N GLU A 96 -21.44 -13.98 -26.75
CA GLU A 96 -22.46 -14.88 -26.22
C GLU A 96 -22.50 -14.86 -24.68
N ILE A 97 -21.33 -14.83 -24.02
CA ILE A 97 -21.21 -14.66 -22.56
C ILE A 97 -21.81 -13.32 -22.11
N ILE A 98 -21.49 -12.21 -22.79
CA ILE A 98 -22.00 -10.88 -22.50
C ILE A 98 -23.53 -10.82 -22.68
N ASN A 99 -24.07 -11.33 -23.79
CA ASN A 99 -25.51 -11.39 -24.01
C ASN A 99 -26.22 -12.28 -22.97
N ARG A 100 -25.60 -13.39 -22.55
CA ARG A 100 -26.10 -14.26 -21.48
C ARG A 100 -26.11 -13.58 -20.11
N GLN A 101 -25.20 -12.64 -19.84
CA GLN A 101 -25.20 -11.79 -18.63
C GLN A 101 -26.22 -10.64 -18.71
N ASN A 102 -26.28 -9.91 -19.84
CA ASN A 102 -27.28 -8.84 -20.02
C ASN A 102 -28.72 -9.36 -19.93
N ARG A 103 -29.00 -10.54 -20.48
CA ARG A 103 -30.30 -11.22 -20.36
C ARG A 103 -30.64 -11.63 -18.91
N ARG A 104 -29.64 -11.81 -18.04
CA ARG A 104 -29.84 -12.03 -16.58
C ARG A 104 -30.13 -10.71 -15.85
N ARG A 105 -29.39 -9.62 -16.13
CA ARG A 105 -29.65 -8.28 -15.57
C ARG A 105 -31.09 -7.83 -15.91
N MET A 106 -31.51 -7.97 -17.17
CA MET A 106 -32.89 -7.68 -17.62
C MET A 106 -33.97 -8.53 -16.93
N HIS A 107 -33.63 -9.73 -16.43
CA HIS A 107 -34.57 -10.57 -15.68
C HIS A 107 -34.72 -10.13 -14.21
N SER A 108 -33.73 -9.43 -13.63
CA SER A 108 -33.85 -8.83 -12.30
C SER A 108 -34.59 -7.48 -12.28
N THR A 109 -34.68 -6.79 -13.42
CA THR A 109 -35.24 -5.43 -13.54
C THR A 109 -36.47 -5.37 -14.45
N LYS A 110 -37.30 -6.42 -14.46
CA LYS A 110 -38.50 -6.45 -15.30
C LYS A 110 -39.68 -5.70 -14.66
N PHE A 111 -39.63 -4.38 -14.73
CA PHE A 111 -40.84 -3.55 -14.81
C PHE A 111 -41.09 -3.25 -16.29
N SER A 112 -42.28 -3.54 -16.80
CA SER A 112 -42.69 -3.13 -18.14
C SER A 112 -43.10 -1.66 -18.13
N ALA A 113 -42.99 -0.99 -19.27
CA ALA A 113 -43.53 0.37 -19.45
C ALA A 113 -45.07 0.40 -19.56
N GLU A 114 -45.71 -0.76 -19.47
CA GLU A 114 -47.15 -1.00 -19.61
C GLU A 114 -47.78 -1.58 -18.33
N ASP A 115 -47.01 -1.79 -17.25
CA ASP A 115 -47.52 -2.34 -15.99
C ASP A 115 -48.19 -1.24 -15.15
N ASP A 116 -49.45 -1.44 -14.74
CA ASP A 116 -50.22 -0.47 -13.96
C ASP A 116 -49.58 -0.16 -12.59
N VAL A 117 -49.57 1.13 -12.22
CA VAL A 117 -48.91 1.63 -10.99
C VAL A 117 -49.45 0.94 -9.72
N ALA A 118 -50.71 0.51 -9.73
CA ALA A 118 -51.33 -0.24 -8.63
C ALA A 118 -50.69 -1.61 -8.40
N ASP A 119 -50.35 -2.36 -9.46
CA ASP A 119 -49.75 -3.69 -9.34
C ASP A 119 -48.23 -3.61 -9.10
N ILE A 120 -47.56 -2.57 -9.62
CA ILE A 120 -46.19 -2.21 -9.20
C ILE A 120 -46.15 -2.00 -7.67
N THR A 121 -47.12 -1.27 -7.13
CA THR A 121 -47.22 -0.96 -5.69
C THR A 121 -47.44 -2.24 -4.87
N ARG A 122 -48.44 -3.06 -5.23
CA ARG A 122 -48.71 -4.36 -4.59
C ARG A 122 -47.50 -5.29 -4.62
N GLN A 123 -46.75 -5.33 -5.72
CA GLN A 123 -45.59 -6.22 -5.85
C GLN A 123 -44.40 -5.75 -4.98
N ILE A 124 -44.27 -4.45 -4.74
CA ILE A 124 -43.30 -3.88 -3.77
C ILE A 124 -43.74 -4.19 -2.33
N GLU A 125 -45.03 -4.03 -2.00
CA GLU A 125 -45.58 -4.42 -0.69
C GLU A 125 -45.38 -5.92 -0.41
N MET A 126 -45.66 -6.79 -1.39
CA MET A 126 -45.45 -8.24 -1.26
C MET A 126 -43.96 -8.58 -1.03
N ARG A 127 -43.05 -7.85 -1.68
CA ARG A 127 -41.59 -8.03 -1.48
C ARG A 127 -41.18 -7.67 -0.07
N HIS A 128 -41.54 -6.48 0.42
CA HIS A 128 -41.19 -6.07 1.79
C HIS A 128 -41.88 -6.95 2.84
N ARG A 129 -43.11 -7.41 2.63
CA ARG A 129 -43.79 -8.34 3.53
C ARG A 129 -43.07 -9.69 3.67
N MET A 130 -42.48 -10.19 2.58
CA MET A 130 -41.66 -11.42 2.54
C MET A 130 -40.23 -11.21 3.09
N GLU A 131 -39.79 -9.95 3.16
CA GLU A 131 -38.47 -9.54 3.67
C GLU A 131 -38.52 -9.34 5.19
N SER A 132 -39.53 -8.64 5.72
CA SER A 132 -39.76 -8.50 7.16
C SER A 132 -39.95 -9.85 7.87
N SER A 133 -40.69 -10.79 7.27
CA SER A 133 -40.87 -12.13 7.84
C SER A 133 -39.61 -13.00 7.84
N ARG A 134 -38.55 -12.59 7.13
CA ARG A 134 -37.21 -13.21 7.22
C ARG A 134 -36.39 -12.62 8.36
N VAL A 135 -36.55 -11.32 8.65
CA VAL A 135 -35.80 -10.63 9.70
C VAL A 135 -36.21 -11.10 11.10
N GLU A 136 -37.51 -11.26 11.37
CA GLU A 136 -37.99 -11.77 12.68
C GLU A 136 -37.41 -13.16 13.02
N ARG A 137 -37.15 -14.00 12.00
CA ARG A 137 -36.63 -15.35 12.22
C ARG A 137 -35.11 -15.41 12.42
N SER A 138 -34.36 -14.37 12.03
CA SER A 138 -32.90 -14.32 12.23
C SER A 138 -32.44 -13.92 13.64
N VAL A 139 -33.36 -13.46 14.51
CA VAL A 139 -33.01 -12.95 15.86
C VAL A 139 -33.11 -14.03 16.94
N LEU A 140 -33.74 -15.18 16.66
CA LEU A 140 -34.10 -16.20 17.67
C LEU A 140 -33.27 -17.49 17.64
N ASP A 141 -32.44 -17.73 16.61
CA ASP A 141 -31.66 -18.98 16.44
C ASP A 141 -30.20 -18.88 16.94
N ILE A 142 -29.85 -17.85 17.75
CA ILE A 142 -28.48 -17.65 18.28
C ILE A 142 -28.26 -18.37 19.63
N ASP A 143 -28.78 -19.60 19.80
CA ASP A 143 -28.36 -20.46 20.93
C ASP A 143 -28.59 -21.98 20.70
N SER A 144 -27.83 -22.59 19.77
CA SER A 144 -27.69 -24.06 19.70
C SER A 144 -26.43 -24.50 18.93
N HIS A 145 -25.58 -25.29 19.58
CA HIS A 145 -24.39 -25.90 18.94
C HIS A 145 -24.75 -27.06 18.01
N SER A 146 -24.15 -27.12 16.81
CA SER A 146 -23.45 -28.34 16.31
C SER A 146 -22.75 -28.11 14.96
N ASN A 147 -21.85 -29.03 14.60
CA ASN A 147 -21.08 -29.00 13.35
C ASN A 147 -21.96 -29.09 12.08
N GLN A 148 -21.69 -28.22 11.12
CA GLN A 148 -21.58 -28.63 9.71
C GLN A 148 -20.83 -27.60 8.86
N ASN A 149 -20.08 -28.08 7.87
CA ASN A 149 -19.49 -27.24 6.82
C ASN A 149 -20.61 -26.79 5.88
N GLY A 150 -20.95 -25.50 5.87
CA GLY A 150 -22.04 -24.95 5.06
C GLY A 150 -21.66 -23.59 4.45
N ASP A 151 -21.48 -23.56 3.13
CA ASP A 151 -21.09 -22.40 2.32
C ASP A 151 -21.86 -21.10 2.68
N THR A 152 -21.17 -20.17 3.35
CA THR A 152 -21.66 -18.80 3.58
C THR A 152 -21.09 -17.79 2.56
N SER A 153 -20.40 -18.27 1.52
CA SER A 153 -19.71 -17.42 0.52
C SER A 153 -20.58 -17.11 -0.71
N SER A 154 -21.48 -18.02 -1.11
CA SER A 154 -22.33 -17.86 -2.31
C SER A 154 -23.09 -16.52 -2.37
N GLY A 155 -23.57 -16.01 -1.24
CA GLY A 155 -24.25 -14.70 -1.19
C GLY A 155 -23.36 -13.53 -1.61
N ALA A 156 -22.12 -13.47 -1.10
CA ALA A 156 -21.16 -12.40 -1.42
C ALA A 156 -20.57 -12.54 -2.83
N VAL A 157 -20.41 -13.77 -3.33
CA VAL A 157 -19.93 -14.03 -4.70
C VAL A 157 -20.98 -13.57 -5.73
N VAL A 158 -22.28 -13.80 -5.47
CA VAL A 158 -23.36 -13.38 -6.37
C VAL A 158 -23.51 -11.86 -6.41
N THR A 159 -23.35 -11.15 -5.29
CA THR A 159 -23.40 -9.66 -5.28
C THR A 159 -22.18 -9.02 -5.96
N GLN A 160 -21.00 -9.63 -5.91
CA GLN A 160 -19.83 -9.10 -6.63
C GLN A 160 -19.90 -9.34 -8.15
N GLN A 161 -20.60 -10.37 -8.62
CA GLN A 161 -20.77 -10.62 -10.06
C GLN A 161 -21.64 -9.57 -10.77
N SER A 162 -22.54 -8.88 -10.07
CA SER A 162 -23.30 -7.77 -10.68
C SER A 162 -22.45 -6.51 -10.86
N LEU A 163 -21.40 -6.33 -10.05
CA LEU A 163 -20.46 -5.20 -10.07
C LEU A 163 -19.29 -5.38 -11.08
N LEU A 164 -19.35 -6.40 -11.94
CA LEU A 164 -18.37 -6.57 -13.01
C LEU A 164 -18.61 -5.55 -14.15
N PRO A 165 -17.54 -4.96 -14.69
CA PRO A 165 -17.62 -3.93 -15.73
C PRO A 165 -18.18 -4.49 -17.05
N SER A 166 -18.94 -3.64 -17.72
CA SER A 166 -19.69 -3.91 -18.95
C SER A 166 -19.25 -2.98 -20.08
N VAL A 167 -19.66 -3.30 -21.31
CA VAL A 167 -19.47 -2.44 -22.50
C VAL A 167 -20.23 -1.10 -22.42
N SER A 168 -21.12 -0.96 -21.45
CA SER A 168 -21.85 0.27 -21.10
C SER A 168 -21.07 1.22 -20.20
N ASP A 169 -19.96 0.76 -19.61
CA ASP A 169 -19.31 1.41 -18.48
C ASP A 169 -18.03 2.12 -18.96
N PRO A 170 -17.53 3.15 -18.25
CA PRO A 170 -16.41 3.95 -18.75
C PRO A 170 -15.11 3.13 -18.80
N THR A 171 -14.35 3.33 -19.87
CA THR A 171 -13.10 2.60 -20.13
C THR A 171 -11.94 3.11 -19.29
N LEU A 172 -11.07 2.21 -18.82
CA LEU A 172 -9.84 2.55 -18.11
C LEU A 172 -8.64 2.62 -19.06
N TRP A 173 -7.83 3.67 -18.91
CA TRP A 173 -6.65 3.96 -19.72
C TRP A 173 -5.40 4.04 -18.83
N MET A 174 -4.40 3.24 -19.14
CA MET A 174 -3.13 3.11 -18.42
C MET A 174 -2.09 4.10 -18.96
N PHE A 175 -1.32 4.70 -18.04
CA PHE A 175 -0.18 5.56 -18.33
C PHE A 175 1.01 5.20 -17.44
N ASN A 176 2.21 5.16 -18.00
CA ASN A 176 3.45 5.02 -17.25
C ASN A 176 3.85 6.33 -16.56
N CYS A 177 4.48 6.23 -15.40
CA CYS A 177 5.04 7.35 -14.66
C CYS A 177 6.22 6.93 -13.77
N PRO A 178 7.00 7.88 -13.21
CA PRO A 178 7.98 7.58 -12.18
C PRO A 178 7.37 6.84 -10.98
N THR A 179 8.03 5.78 -10.53
CA THR A 179 7.61 5.01 -9.35
C THR A 179 7.69 5.89 -8.10
N GLY A 180 6.65 5.84 -7.25
CA GLY A 180 6.52 6.68 -6.06
C GLY A 180 5.94 8.07 -6.32
N LYS A 181 5.49 8.38 -7.54
CA LYS A 181 4.78 9.62 -7.90
C LYS A 181 3.32 9.39 -8.32
N GLU A 182 2.84 8.16 -8.32
CA GLU A 182 1.52 7.73 -8.82
C GLU A 182 0.39 8.54 -8.17
N ALA A 183 0.34 8.57 -6.83
CA ALA A 183 -0.69 9.31 -6.08
C ALA A 183 -0.58 10.84 -6.28
N SER A 184 0.64 11.38 -6.37
CA SER A 184 0.87 12.82 -6.63
C SER A 184 0.41 13.23 -8.03
N LEU A 185 0.50 12.35 -9.02
CA LEU A 185 0.01 12.59 -10.38
C LEU A 185 -1.52 12.49 -10.45
N VAL A 186 -2.15 11.56 -9.74
CA VAL A 186 -3.62 11.53 -9.59
C VAL A 186 -4.16 12.81 -8.95
N ILE A 187 -3.51 13.31 -7.89
CA ILE A 187 -3.87 14.58 -7.26
C ILE A 187 -3.69 15.77 -8.23
N GLN A 188 -2.66 15.77 -9.07
CA GLN A 188 -2.50 16.79 -10.12
C GLN A 188 -3.62 16.73 -11.18
N ILE A 189 -4.02 15.53 -11.62
CA ILE A 189 -5.15 15.35 -12.55
C ILE A 189 -6.45 15.86 -11.90
N MET A 190 -6.71 15.48 -10.65
CA MET A 190 -7.88 15.94 -9.88
C MET A 190 -7.90 17.48 -9.74
N ASN A 191 -6.78 18.09 -9.36
CA ASN A 191 -6.66 19.54 -9.23
C ASN A 191 -6.88 20.27 -10.58
N LYS A 192 -6.41 19.69 -11.69
CA LYS A 192 -6.69 20.20 -13.05
C LYS A 192 -8.19 20.14 -13.34
N CYS A 193 -8.86 19.01 -13.06
CA CYS A 193 -10.31 18.86 -13.26
C CYS A 193 -11.11 19.89 -12.46
N VAL A 194 -10.77 20.11 -11.18
CA VAL A 194 -11.42 21.12 -10.33
C VAL A 194 -11.21 22.54 -10.87
N SER A 195 -9.99 22.87 -11.35
CA SER A 195 -9.70 24.17 -11.95
C SER A 195 -10.46 24.39 -13.26
N PHE A 196 -10.52 23.38 -14.13
CA PHE A 196 -11.24 23.41 -15.41
C PHE A 196 -12.77 23.51 -15.22
N ALA A 197 -13.33 22.79 -14.24
CA ALA A 197 -14.74 22.92 -13.87
C ALA A 197 -15.08 24.33 -13.36
N ARG A 198 -14.22 24.94 -12.53
CA ARG A 198 -14.38 26.34 -12.08
C ARG A 198 -14.31 27.37 -13.22
N GLN A 199 -13.68 27.03 -14.34
CA GLN A 199 -13.63 27.85 -15.55
C GLN A 199 -14.81 27.60 -16.51
N GLY A 200 -15.80 26.79 -16.12
CA GLY A 200 -16.94 26.43 -16.98
C GLY A 200 -16.59 25.45 -18.10
N LYS A 201 -15.43 24.80 -18.05
CA LYS A 201 -14.94 23.86 -19.07
C LYS A 201 -14.50 22.54 -18.43
N PRO A 202 -15.42 21.76 -17.80
CA PRO A 202 -15.07 20.53 -17.10
C PRO A 202 -14.45 19.49 -18.05
N LEU A 203 -13.40 18.80 -17.59
CA LEU A 203 -12.76 17.71 -18.34
C LEU A 203 -13.63 16.45 -18.33
N GLY A 204 -13.79 15.80 -19.49
CA GLY A 204 -14.65 14.63 -19.66
C GLY A 204 -14.11 13.30 -19.12
N ILE A 205 -13.40 13.30 -17.98
CA ILE A 205 -12.96 12.07 -17.29
C ILE A 205 -13.82 11.80 -16.05
N THR A 206 -14.04 10.53 -15.74
CA THR A 206 -14.88 10.07 -14.63
C THR A 206 -14.07 9.92 -13.34
N SER A 207 -12.88 9.31 -13.42
CA SER A 207 -11.97 9.15 -12.28
C SER A 207 -10.50 9.02 -12.72
N ALA A 208 -9.59 9.09 -11.74
CA ALA A 208 -8.17 8.77 -11.92
C ALA A 208 -7.66 8.00 -10.69
N VAL A 209 -6.88 6.94 -10.91
CA VAL A 209 -6.56 5.93 -9.90
C VAL A 209 -5.07 5.58 -9.89
N ALA A 210 -4.47 5.59 -8.70
CA ALA A 210 -3.13 5.09 -8.42
C ALA A 210 -3.25 3.68 -7.81
N ALA A 211 -3.24 2.66 -8.66
CA ALA A 211 -3.40 1.26 -8.25
C ALA A 211 -2.16 0.71 -7.52
N GLN A 212 -2.23 -0.54 -7.04
CA GLN A 212 -1.07 -1.19 -6.41
C GLN A 212 0.13 -1.42 -7.36
N SER A 213 -0.05 -1.27 -8.68
CA SER A 213 1.01 -1.38 -9.69
C SER A 213 1.91 -0.14 -9.70
N LYS A 214 3.16 -0.30 -9.25
CA LYS A 214 4.20 0.75 -9.30
C LYS A 214 4.39 1.32 -10.72
N GLY A 215 4.64 2.62 -10.80
CA GLY A 215 4.96 3.35 -12.02
C GLY A 215 3.80 3.45 -13.02
N ARG A 216 2.55 3.31 -12.55
CA ARG A 216 1.35 3.41 -13.40
C ARG A 216 0.25 4.24 -12.75
N VAL A 217 -0.42 5.04 -13.57
CA VAL A 217 -1.68 5.73 -13.25
C VAL A 217 -2.73 5.29 -14.25
N TYR A 218 -3.98 5.19 -13.80
CA TYR A 218 -5.13 4.83 -14.62
C TYR A 218 -6.11 6.00 -14.67
N VAL A 219 -6.75 6.25 -15.81
CA VAL A 219 -7.75 7.30 -16.01
C VAL A 219 -8.99 6.68 -16.63
N GLU A 220 -10.15 7.00 -16.09
CA GLU A 220 -11.45 6.43 -16.48
C GLU A 220 -12.25 7.44 -17.31
N SER A 221 -12.77 7.03 -18.47
CA SER A 221 -13.66 7.85 -19.29
C SER A 221 -14.40 7.03 -20.34
N TYR A 222 -15.54 7.56 -20.81
CA TYR A 222 -16.23 7.10 -22.02
C TYR A 222 -15.55 7.56 -23.33
N SER A 223 -14.53 8.44 -23.27
CA SER A 223 -13.97 9.12 -24.44
C SER A 223 -12.44 9.22 -24.38
N GLU A 224 -11.75 8.56 -25.32
CA GLU A 224 -10.29 8.69 -25.49
C GLU A 224 -9.82 10.14 -25.65
N PRO A 225 -10.44 10.99 -26.51
CA PRO A 225 -10.12 12.41 -26.58
C PRO A 225 -10.15 13.13 -25.22
N ALA A 226 -11.13 12.84 -24.36
CA ALA A 226 -11.23 13.48 -23.04
C ALA A 226 -10.11 13.04 -22.10
N VAL A 227 -9.65 11.79 -22.19
CA VAL A 227 -8.46 11.31 -21.46
C VAL A 227 -7.20 12.03 -21.97
N ARG A 228 -7.03 12.15 -23.29
CA ARG A 228 -5.90 12.88 -23.91
C ARG A 228 -5.88 14.36 -23.51
N GLU A 229 -7.04 15.01 -23.45
CA GLU A 229 -7.18 16.37 -22.93
C GLU A 229 -6.79 16.45 -21.45
N ALA A 230 -7.28 15.53 -20.61
CA ALA A 230 -7.03 15.52 -19.18
C ALA A 230 -5.54 15.34 -18.83
N ILE A 231 -4.83 14.43 -19.48
CA ILE A 231 -3.39 14.20 -19.26
C ILE A 231 -2.50 15.33 -19.81
N THR A 232 -2.98 16.12 -20.77
CA THR A 232 -2.15 17.13 -21.45
C THR A 232 -1.63 18.18 -20.45
N GLY A 233 -0.32 18.39 -20.43
CA GLY A 233 0.36 19.30 -19.51
C GLY A 233 0.67 18.74 -18.11
N ILE A 234 0.25 17.52 -17.77
CA ILE A 234 0.58 16.88 -16.49
C ILE A 234 2.05 16.43 -16.49
N ARG A 235 2.93 17.20 -15.82
CA ARG A 235 4.37 16.94 -15.78
C ARG A 235 4.68 15.63 -15.05
N GLY A 236 5.48 14.78 -15.68
CA GLY A 236 5.91 13.48 -15.15
C GLY A 236 5.00 12.30 -15.52
N LEU A 237 3.89 12.53 -16.23
CA LEU A 237 3.08 11.47 -16.83
C LEU A 237 3.53 11.22 -18.28
N MET A 238 3.79 9.96 -18.65
CA MET A 238 4.26 9.62 -20.00
C MET A 238 3.07 9.52 -20.95
N ALA A 239 2.58 10.65 -21.47
CA ALA A 239 1.37 10.69 -22.31
C ALA A 239 1.43 9.75 -23.53
N TYR A 240 2.60 9.57 -24.14
CA TYR A 240 2.84 8.63 -25.26
C TYR A 240 2.65 7.15 -24.89
N SER A 241 2.58 6.80 -23.60
CA SER A 241 2.44 5.43 -23.12
C SER A 241 1.00 4.97 -22.92
N MET A 242 0.03 5.78 -23.37
CA MET A 242 -1.41 5.52 -23.32
C MET A 242 -1.77 4.12 -23.84
N ARG A 243 -2.46 3.33 -23.01
CA ARG A 243 -3.00 2.01 -23.41
C ARG A 243 -4.37 1.78 -22.80
N LEU A 244 -5.32 1.29 -23.61
CA LEU A 244 -6.60 0.78 -23.12
C LEU A 244 -6.37 -0.43 -22.19
N VAL A 245 -7.07 -0.48 -21.06
CA VAL A 245 -7.13 -1.66 -20.18
C VAL A 245 -8.26 -2.57 -20.67
N PRO A 246 -8.01 -3.87 -20.95
CA PRO A 246 -9.08 -4.80 -21.29
C PRO A 246 -10.12 -4.91 -20.19
N ILE A 247 -11.41 -5.06 -20.54
CA ILE A 247 -12.53 -5.15 -19.57
C ILE A 247 -12.29 -6.26 -18.52
N ARG A 248 -11.67 -7.37 -18.94
CA ARG A 248 -11.28 -8.51 -18.09
C ARG A 248 -10.26 -8.13 -16.99
N ASP A 249 -9.44 -7.11 -17.22
CA ASP A 249 -8.36 -6.68 -16.34
C ASP A 249 -8.73 -5.47 -15.47
N MET A 250 -9.81 -4.75 -15.78
CA MET A 250 -10.27 -3.57 -15.02
C MET A 250 -10.47 -3.87 -13.53
N THR A 251 -11.01 -5.05 -13.19
CA THR A 251 -11.16 -5.52 -11.80
C THR A 251 -9.81 -5.80 -11.12
N THR A 252 -8.80 -6.21 -11.89
CA THR A 252 -7.43 -6.44 -11.39
C THR A 252 -6.75 -5.11 -11.01
N VAL A 253 -7.04 -4.01 -11.72
CA VAL A 253 -6.57 -2.66 -11.36
C VAL A 253 -7.06 -2.25 -9.96
N MET A 254 -8.32 -2.56 -9.65
CA MET A 254 -8.95 -2.23 -8.36
C MET A 254 -8.66 -3.23 -7.23
N THR A 255 -7.94 -4.32 -7.50
CA THR A 255 -7.72 -5.42 -6.53
C THR A 255 -6.73 -5.02 -5.43
N VAL A 256 -7.25 -4.79 -4.22
CA VAL A 256 -6.45 -4.51 -3.02
C VAL A 256 -5.93 -5.82 -2.40
N LYS A 257 -4.72 -6.25 -2.78
CA LYS A 257 -4.04 -7.35 -2.09
C LYS A 257 -3.52 -6.88 -0.72
N SER A 258 -3.95 -7.53 0.36
CA SER A 258 -3.40 -7.30 1.69
C SER A 258 -1.96 -7.80 1.75
N LYS A 259 -1.03 -6.92 2.15
CA LYS A 259 0.40 -7.24 2.29
C LYS A 259 0.73 -7.86 3.66
N LYS A 260 -0.24 -7.97 4.58
CA LYS A 260 -0.07 -8.56 5.91
C LYS A 260 -0.48 -10.03 5.87
N LYS A 261 0.48 -10.96 5.94
CA LYS A 261 0.18 -12.36 6.31
C LYS A 261 -0.42 -12.33 7.73
N PRO A 262 -1.64 -12.84 7.98
CA PRO A 262 -2.22 -12.87 9.31
C PRO A 262 -1.40 -13.82 10.20
N VAL A 263 -1.17 -13.39 11.44
CA VAL A 263 -0.48 -14.17 12.48
C VAL A 263 -1.51 -15.04 13.21
N LYS A 264 -1.15 -16.29 13.52
CA LYS A 264 -2.01 -17.22 14.28
C LYS A 264 -1.55 -17.38 15.74
N LYS A 265 -2.46 -17.82 16.61
CA LYS A 265 -2.12 -18.32 17.96
C LYS A 265 -1.17 -19.52 17.82
N SER A 266 -0.18 -19.59 18.71
CA SER A 266 0.92 -20.56 18.70
C SER A 266 1.83 -20.53 17.46
N GLU A 267 1.76 -19.48 16.62
CA GLU A 267 2.75 -19.24 15.56
C GLU A 267 4.02 -18.60 16.15
N TRP A 268 5.19 -18.97 15.61
CA TRP A 268 6.46 -18.29 15.89
C TRP A 268 6.63 -17.05 15.00
N VAL A 269 6.94 -15.92 15.63
CA VAL A 269 7.15 -14.63 14.97
C VAL A 269 8.51 -14.06 15.34
N ARG A 270 9.15 -13.32 14.42
CA ARG A 270 10.39 -12.59 14.69
C ARG A 270 10.13 -11.13 15.01
N MET A 271 10.72 -10.66 16.10
CA MET A 271 10.67 -9.27 16.56
C MET A 271 11.46 -8.37 15.60
N SER A 272 10.83 -7.28 15.13
CA SER A 272 11.35 -6.42 14.06
C SER A 272 11.93 -5.08 14.54
N ARG A 273 11.65 -4.67 15.79
CA ARG A 273 12.01 -3.35 16.36
C ARG A 273 12.40 -3.44 17.84
N GLY A 274 13.06 -2.40 18.35
CA GLY A 274 13.49 -2.28 19.75
C GLY A 274 14.61 -3.25 20.17
N GLN A 275 14.88 -3.34 21.47
CA GLN A 275 15.92 -4.22 22.05
C GLN A 275 15.76 -5.70 21.68
N PHE A 276 14.55 -6.14 21.35
CA PHE A 276 14.23 -7.51 20.94
C PHE A 276 14.42 -7.77 19.43
N LYS A 277 14.83 -6.79 18.62
CA LYS A 277 14.99 -6.95 17.16
C LYS A 277 15.85 -8.19 16.82
N GLY A 278 15.29 -9.09 16.00
CA GLY A 278 15.88 -10.37 15.58
C GLY A 278 15.45 -11.58 16.41
N ASP A 279 14.91 -11.37 17.62
CA ASP A 279 14.53 -12.44 18.54
C ASP A 279 13.26 -13.16 18.09
N LEU A 280 13.17 -14.45 18.42
CA LEU A 280 11.95 -15.25 18.29
C LEU A 280 10.98 -14.99 19.45
N ALA A 281 9.69 -15.01 19.14
CA ALA A 281 8.60 -14.93 20.09
C ALA A 281 7.45 -15.87 19.67
N LEU A 282 6.75 -16.44 20.66
CA LEU A 282 5.58 -17.30 20.46
C LEU A 282 4.30 -16.50 20.68
N VAL A 283 3.32 -16.60 19.78
CA VAL A 283 2.06 -15.84 19.90
C VAL A 283 1.09 -16.55 20.85
N LYS A 284 0.83 -15.98 22.03
CA LYS A 284 -0.12 -16.52 23.02
C LYS A 284 -1.58 -16.25 22.65
N MET A 285 -1.85 -15.06 22.12
CA MET A 285 -3.19 -14.61 21.75
C MET A 285 -3.09 -13.60 20.60
N VAL A 286 -4.08 -13.59 19.71
CA VAL A 286 -4.29 -12.50 18.74
C VAL A 286 -5.55 -11.77 19.18
N ARG A 287 -5.54 -10.43 19.21
CA ARG A 287 -6.75 -9.64 19.52
C ARG A 287 -7.72 -9.73 18.35
N GLU A 288 -9.01 -9.56 18.62
CA GLU A 288 -10.11 -9.73 17.67
C GLU A 288 -9.92 -8.96 16.34
N SER A 289 -9.39 -7.73 16.41
CA SER A 289 -9.09 -6.89 15.24
C SER A 289 -7.90 -7.36 14.38
N GLY A 290 -7.24 -8.47 14.73
CA GLY A 290 -6.04 -9.01 14.07
C GLY A 290 -4.79 -8.10 14.09
N THR A 291 -4.92 -6.88 14.60
CA THR A 291 -3.93 -5.80 14.46
C THR A 291 -2.91 -5.79 15.59
N LYS A 292 -3.28 -6.30 16.77
CA LYS A 292 -2.39 -6.53 17.90
C LYS A 292 -2.39 -8.00 18.31
N CYS A 293 -1.28 -8.49 18.84
CA CYS A 293 -1.17 -9.82 19.44
C CYS A 293 -0.38 -9.77 20.76
N VAL A 294 -0.63 -10.73 21.64
CA VAL A 294 0.15 -10.94 22.87
C VAL A 294 1.19 -12.02 22.58
N ILE A 295 2.46 -11.67 22.74
CA ILE A 295 3.60 -12.57 22.55
C ILE A 295 4.20 -13.01 23.89
N GLN A 296 4.81 -14.19 23.87
CA GLN A 296 5.75 -14.70 24.87
C GLN A 296 7.16 -14.70 24.25
N CYS A 297 8.13 -14.05 24.89
CA CYS A 297 9.53 -14.08 24.45
C CYS A 297 10.51 -14.09 25.63
N VAL A 298 11.76 -14.45 25.38
CA VAL A 298 12.80 -14.47 26.43
C VAL A 298 13.21 -13.03 26.79
N PRO A 299 13.19 -12.64 28.07
CA PRO A 299 13.57 -11.30 28.50
C PRO A 299 15.01 -10.91 28.12
N ARG A 300 15.22 -9.58 28.00
CA ARG A 300 16.54 -8.93 27.91
C ARG A 300 16.54 -7.75 28.87
N ILE A 301 16.81 -8.04 30.14
CA ILE A 301 16.77 -7.06 31.24
C ILE A 301 18.20 -6.61 31.52
N ASP A 302 18.46 -5.30 31.50
CA ASP A 302 19.73 -4.73 31.94
C ASP A 302 19.58 -4.19 33.36
N LEU A 303 20.03 -4.99 34.32
CA LEU A 303 19.90 -4.70 35.74
C LEU A 303 20.77 -3.53 36.22
N THR A 304 21.62 -2.94 35.37
CA THR A 304 22.36 -1.71 35.73
C THR A 304 21.58 -0.43 35.41
N LEU A 305 20.46 -0.49 34.67
CA LEU A 305 19.73 0.71 34.22
C LEU A 305 19.22 1.60 35.36
N SER A 306 19.01 1.06 36.56
CA SER A 306 18.59 1.82 37.75
C SER A 306 19.74 2.54 38.47
N GLU A 307 20.99 2.34 38.01
CA GLU A 307 22.20 2.96 38.56
C GLU A 307 22.70 4.13 37.69
N LEU A 308 22.11 4.31 36.50
CA LEU A 308 22.44 5.35 35.52
C LEU A 308 21.43 6.50 35.60
N THR A 309 21.80 7.68 35.09
CA THR A 309 20.84 8.78 34.95
C THR A 309 19.74 8.45 33.92
N PRO A 310 18.55 9.10 33.96
CA PRO A 310 17.45 8.80 33.04
C PRO A 310 17.83 8.94 31.55
N GLU A 311 18.68 9.90 31.21
CA GLU A 311 19.15 10.11 29.83
C GLU A 311 20.09 8.99 29.36
N GLU A 312 21.10 8.65 30.15
CA GLU A 312 22.02 7.55 29.85
C GLU A 312 21.27 6.22 29.78
N ALA A 313 20.31 5.99 30.67
CA ALA A 313 19.42 4.83 30.65
C ALA A 313 18.50 4.82 29.40
N ARG A 314 18.09 5.98 28.86
CA ARG A 314 17.36 6.09 27.58
C ARG A 314 18.26 5.74 26.40
N ILE A 315 19.50 6.23 26.39
CA ILE A 315 20.49 5.92 25.35
C ILE A 315 20.84 4.43 25.39
N ARG A 316 21.16 3.88 26.57
CA ARG A 316 21.60 2.51 26.78
C ARG A 316 20.53 1.48 26.38
N ARG A 317 19.25 1.73 26.67
CA ARG A 317 18.11 0.91 26.19
C ARG A 317 17.97 0.87 24.66
N ARG A 318 18.62 1.79 23.93
CA ARG A 318 18.63 1.84 22.45
C ARG A 318 19.92 1.28 21.85
N THR A 319 21.07 1.43 22.52
CA THR A 319 22.40 1.04 21.99
C THR A 319 22.88 -0.33 22.44
N VAL A 320 22.62 -0.72 23.70
CA VAL A 320 23.02 -2.01 24.27
C VAL A 320 21.88 -3.00 24.09
N LYS A 321 22.19 -4.22 23.62
CA LYS A 321 21.26 -5.35 23.55
C LYS A 321 21.64 -6.37 24.63
N PRO A 322 20.95 -6.41 25.79
CA PRO A 322 21.31 -7.30 26.90
C PRO A 322 21.18 -8.78 26.50
N PRO A 323 21.90 -9.71 27.15
CA PRO A 323 21.75 -11.14 26.88
C PRO A 323 20.30 -11.60 27.14
N GLN A 324 19.89 -12.67 26.46
CA GLN A 324 18.64 -13.34 26.76
C GLN A 324 18.78 -14.12 28.07
N LYS A 325 17.91 -13.84 29.04
CA LYS A 325 17.84 -14.56 30.31
C LYS A 325 16.38 -14.65 30.74
N PHE A 326 15.97 -15.78 31.28
CA PHE A 326 14.66 -15.89 31.92
C PHE A 326 14.58 -14.97 33.15
N PHE A 327 13.42 -14.35 33.34
CA PHE A 327 13.10 -13.56 34.52
C PHE A 327 13.03 -14.47 35.76
N ASN A 328 13.65 -14.04 36.86
CA ASN A 328 13.62 -14.75 38.13
C ASN A 328 13.37 -13.74 39.25
N ALA A 329 12.14 -13.70 39.78
CA ALA A 329 11.76 -12.77 40.84
C ALA A 329 12.66 -12.85 42.09
N GLN A 330 13.22 -14.03 42.39
CA GLN A 330 14.12 -14.21 43.55
C GLN A 330 15.46 -13.50 43.35
N GLU A 331 16.01 -13.49 42.13
CA GLU A 331 17.24 -12.74 41.83
C GLU A 331 17.02 -11.24 41.88
N ILE A 332 15.88 -10.76 41.37
CA ILE A 332 15.49 -9.35 41.42
C ILE A 332 15.33 -8.88 42.88
N ALA A 333 14.68 -9.69 43.72
CA ALA A 333 14.54 -9.43 45.16
C ALA A 333 15.89 -9.48 45.90
N ALA A 334 16.77 -10.44 45.57
CA ALA A 334 18.10 -10.55 46.17
C ALA A 334 19.03 -9.37 45.83
N LEU A 335 18.81 -8.72 44.68
CA LEU A 335 19.45 -7.46 44.29
C LEU A 335 18.77 -6.21 44.92
N GLY A 336 17.91 -6.38 45.91
CA GLY A 336 17.21 -5.31 46.62
C GLY A 336 16.09 -4.62 45.83
N LYS A 337 15.79 -5.07 44.61
CA LYS A 337 14.83 -4.41 43.70
C LYS A 337 13.40 -4.85 43.98
N LEU A 338 12.87 -4.47 45.15
CA LEU A 338 11.59 -4.91 45.70
C LEU A 338 10.32 -4.60 44.85
N SER A 339 10.43 -3.88 43.74
CA SER A 339 9.30 -3.51 42.87
C SER A 339 8.88 -4.65 41.92
N VAL A 340 8.54 -5.80 42.50
CA VAL A 340 7.91 -6.93 41.80
C VAL A 340 6.51 -7.12 42.37
N THR A 341 5.49 -6.65 41.65
CA THR A 341 4.08 -6.81 42.06
C THR A 341 3.42 -7.91 41.23
N ARG A 342 2.47 -8.68 41.79
CA ARG A 342 1.80 -9.75 41.03
C ARG A 342 0.43 -9.30 40.55
N GLN A 343 0.24 -9.28 39.23
CA GLN A 343 -0.96 -8.77 38.57
C GLN A 343 -1.43 -9.72 37.46
N ARG A 344 -2.70 -9.61 37.05
CA ARG A 344 -3.24 -10.36 35.91
C ARG A 344 -2.93 -9.63 34.60
N PHE A 345 -2.43 -10.32 33.58
CA PHE A 345 -2.17 -9.69 32.28
C PHE A 345 -3.48 -9.20 31.62
N PRO A 346 -3.55 -7.96 31.10
CA PRO A 346 -4.76 -7.40 30.49
C PRO A 346 -5.41 -8.30 29.42
N GLY A 347 -6.56 -8.87 29.74
CA GLY A 347 -7.33 -9.75 28.85
C GLY A 347 -6.75 -11.16 28.63
N LEU A 348 -5.81 -11.62 29.46
CA LEU A 348 -5.49 -13.05 29.61
C LEU A 348 -5.88 -13.50 31.02
N ASP A 349 -6.20 -14.78 31.20
CA ASP A 349 -6.34 -15.39 32.53
C ASP A 349 -4.98 -15.95 32.97
N THR A 350 -4.06 -15.04 33.27
CA THR A 350 -2.65 -15.38 33.55
C THR A 350 -2.06 -14.39 34.54
N TYR A 351 -1.76 -14.87 35.75
CA TYR A 351 -1.05 -14.11 36.77
C TYR A 351 0.44 -14.02 36.44
N CYS A 352 0.92 -12.79 36.37
CA CYS A 352 2.26 -12.41 35.98
C CYS A 352 2.92 -11.61 37.10
N ASP A 353 4.23 -11.74 37.20
CA ASP A 353 5.06 -10.85 37.99
C ASP A 353 5.33 -9.59 37.15
N VAL A 354 5.11 -8.41 37.70
CA VAL A 354 5.26 -7.12 37.02
C VAL A 354 6.50 -6.42 37.56
N PHE A 355 7.44 -6.13 36.68
CA PHE A 355 8.71 -5.48 36.97
C PHE A 355 9.07 -4.52 35.82
N GLU A 356 9.47 -3.28 36.14
CA GLU A 356 9.77 -2.21 35.15
C GLU A 356 8.65 -2.04 34.09
N GLY A 357 7.37 -2.11 34.52
CA GLY A 357 6.20 -1.98 33.64
C GLY A 357 6.00 -3.13 32.64
N CYS A 358 6.79 -4.20 32.74
CA CYS A 358 6.68 -5.39 31.90
C CYS A 358 6.14 -6.58 32.69
N TYR A 359 5.34 -7.42 32.03
CA TYR A 359 4.72 -8.60 32.64
C TYR A 359 5.57 -9.84 32.36
N TYR A 360 5.80 -10.67 33.38
CA TYR A 360 6.58 -11.89 33.30
C TYR A 360 5.80 -13.10 33.80
N HIS A 361 5.90 -14.23 33.10
CA HIS A 361 5.21 -15.47 33.43
C HIS A 361 6.08 -16.66 33.03
N ASP A 362 6.29 -17.59 33.96
CA ASP A 362 7.22 -18.73 33.85
C ASP A 362 8.63 -18.34 33.35
N GLY A 363 9.10 -17.16 33.76
CA GLY A 363 10.38 -16.58 33.35
C GLY A 363 10.42 -15.95 31.96
N TYR A 364 9.34 -16.02 31.18
CA TYR A 364 9.21 -15.33 29.88
C TYR A 364 8.55 -13.96 30.05
N MET A 365 8.86 -13.00 29.19
CA MET A 365 8.10 -11.74 29.11
C MET A 365 6.82 -11.96 28.28
N LEU A 366 5.69 -11.49 28.79
CA LEU A 366 4.44 -11.33 28.05
C LEU A 366 4.25 -9.86 27.67
N LYS A 367 3.99 -9.59 26.38
CA LYS A 367 3.78 -8.22 25.89
C LYS A 367 2.78 -8.16 24.73
N GLU A 368 1.92 -7.15 24.74
CA GLU A 368 1.07 -6.82 23.58
C GLU A 368 1.89 -6.03 22.55
N VAL A 369 1.81 -6.42 21.28
CA VAL A 369 2.59 -5.84 20.17
C VAL A 369 1.77 -5.77 18.88
N THR A 370 2.01 -4.73 18.09
CA THR A 370 1.29 -4.49 16.81
C THR A 370 1.86 -5.35 15.67
N VAL A 371 0.97 -6.03 14.96
CA VAL A 371 1.30 -6.98 13.88
C VAL A 371 1.78 -6.24 12.64
N GLY A 372 2.95 -6.64 12.12
CA GLY A 372 3.60 -6.07 10.94
C GLY A 372 4.59 -4.94 11.24
N THR A 373 4.42 -4.18 12.32
CA THR A 373 5.37 -3.14 12.76
C THR A 373 6.36 -3.66 13.80
N MET A 374 5.88 -4.39 14.81
CA MET A 374 6.71 -4.97 15.88
C MET A 374 7.06 -6.43 15.62
N VAL A 375 6.14 -7.21 15.05
CA VAL A 375 6.34 -8.64 14.74
C VAL A 375 6.09 -8.96 13.27
N LYS A 376 6.83 -9.94 12.76
CA LYS A 376 6.61 -10.56 11.44
C LYS A 376 6.53 -12.09 11.61
N PRO A 377 5.66 -12.79 10.87
CA PRO A 377 5.73 -14.25 10.79
C PRO A 377 7.12 -14.72 10.35
N CYS A 378 7.61 -15.82 10.91
CA CYS A 378 8.78 -16.47 10.35
C CYS A 378 8.48 -16.93 8.91
N GLY A 379 9.42 -16.70 8.00
CA GLY A 379 9.35 -17.15 6.60
C GLY A 379 10.38 -18.23 6.33
N GLU A 380 10.31 -18.84 5.15
CA GLU A 380 11.20 -19.94 4.73
C GLU A 380 12.70 -19.55 4.80
N ASN A 381 13.01 -18.27 4.59
CA ASN A 381 14.37 -17.72 4.66
C ASN A 381 14.86 -17.37 6.09
N GLU A 382 13.99 -17.43 7.10
CA GLU A 382 14.32 -17.16 8.51
C GLU A 382 13.48 -18.08 9.42
N PRO A 383 13.75 -19.40 9.45
CA PRO A 383 12.99 -20.35 10.26
C PRO A 383 13.07 -20.05 11.77
N PRO A 384 12.12 -20.59 12.57
CA PRO A 384 12.20 -20.58 14.03
C PRO A 384 13.16 -21.67 14.51
N THR A 385 14.46 -21.35 14.44
CA THR A 385 15.58 -22.10 15.04
C THR A 385 16.14 -21.33 16.22
#